data_AF-A0A7Z7YSE0-F1
#
_entry.id   AF-A0A7Z7YSE0-F1
#
_cell.length_a   1.000
_cell.length_b   1.000
_cell.length_c   1.000
_cell.angle_alpha   90.00
_cell.angle_beta   90.00
_cell.angle_gamma   90.00
#
_symmetry.space_group_name_H-M   'P 1'
#
loop_
_entity.id
_entity.type
_entity.pdbx_description
1 polymer ?
#
loop_
_entity_poly.entity_id
_entity_poly.type
_entity_poly.pdbx_seq_one_letter_code
_entity_poly.pdbx_strand_id
1 'polypeptide(L)'
;MISTFFKIELKIIFRKKLYLVVSIFLPVVFYLLFTSILDMPEEAKLKFYKEYMYSMTVFSLMNFCLLSFPLDLIEERNQGWYKRLMVTPLSSFQYYLVKISKTMCQFIIAIIIIFSVAHFYKDVHMTVFQWIFSA
;
A
#
# COMPACT_ATOMS: atom_id res chain seq x y z
N MET A 1 17.01 12.40 15.26
CA MET A 1 17.53 12.08 13.92
C MET A 1 16.66 11.07 13.18
N ILE A 2 16.41 9.88 13.74
CA ILE A 2 15.51 8.88 13.13
C ILE A 2 14.10 9.43 12.84
N SER A 3 13.49 10.14 13.80
CA SER A 3 12.19 10.79 13.62
C SER A 3 12.20 11.83 12.48
N THR A 4 13.29 12.59 12.35
CA THR A 4 13.46 13.56 11.26
C THR A 4 13.53 12.87 9.91
N PHE A 5 14.33 11.79 9.81
CA PHE A 5 14.42 10.98 8.59
C PHE A 5 13.08 10.36 8.22
N PHE A 6 12.36 9.80 9.20
CA PHE A 6 11.01 9.27 8.98
C PHE A 6 10.03 10.34 8.47
N LYS A 7 10.03 11.56 9.05
CA LYS A 7 9.20 12.67 8.54
C LYS A 7 9.54 13.06 7.10
N ILE A 8 10.81 12.98 6.71
CA ILE A 8 11.24 13.23 5.33
C ILE A 8 10.69 12.13 4.41
N GLU A 9 10.83 10.86 4.78
CA GLU A 9 10.31 9.73 4.01
C GLU A 9 8.79 9.79 3.83
N LEU A 10 8.04 10.17 4.87
CA LEU A 10 6.60 10.40 4.77
C LEU A 10 6.26 11.51 3.75
N LYS A 11 7.01 12.62 3.76
CA LYS A 11 6.83 13.68 2.74
C LYS A 11 7.14 13.16 1.33
N ILE A 12 8.12 12.27 1.18
CA ILE A 12 8.48 11.67 -0.11
C ILE A 12 7.33 10.82 -0.66
N ILE A 13 6.59 10.08 0.18
CA ILE A 13 5.40 9.31 -0.26
C ILE A 13 4.43 10.24 -1.03
N PHE A 14 4.11 11.40 -0.46
CA PHE A 14 3.17 12.36 -1.08
C PHE A 14 3.76 13.16 -2.25
N ARG A 15 5.09 13.14 -2.44
CA ARG A 15 5.75 13.75 -3.59
C ARG A 15 5.90 12.77 -4.76
N LYS A 16 6.26 11.50 -4.49
CA LYS A 16 6.31 10.41 -5.47
C LYS A 16 4.90 9.83 -5.73
N LYS A 17 3.94 10.70 -6.07
CA LYS A 17 2.51 10.35 -6.21
C LYS A 17 2.28 9.26 -7.26
N LEU A 18 3.03 9.27 -8.35
CA LEU A 18 2.80 8.35 -9.46
C LEU A 18 2.90 6.88 -9.02
N TYR A 19 3.95 6.49 -8.29
CA TYR A 19 4.11 5.12 -7.80
C TYR A 19 3.01 4.72 -6.83
N LEU A 20 2.67 5.61 -5.89
CA LEU A 20 1.59 5.35 -4.93
C LEU A 20 0.24 5.19 -5.64
N VAL A 21 -0.07 6.10 -6.56
CA VAL A 21 -1.32 6.09 -7.31
C VAL A 21 -1.40 4.84 -8.18
N VAL A 22 -0.38 4.53 -8.99
CA VAL A 22 -0.41 3.36 -9.89
C VAL A 22 -0.55 2.05 -9.11
N SER A 23 0.13 1.93 -7.97
CA SER A 23 0.08 0.73 -7.13
C SER A 23 -1.29 0.45 -6.52
N ILE A 24 -2.13 1.47 -6.35
CA ILE A 24 -3.47 1.37 -5.72
C ILE A 24 -4.58 1.45 -6.78
N PHE A 25 -4.39 2.31 -7.78
CA PHE A 25 -5.37 2.58 -8.82
C PHE A 25 -5.67 1.33 -9.64
N LEU A 26 -4.66 0.58 -10.05
CA LEU A 26 -4.85 -0.63 -10.85
C LEU A 26 -5.70 -1.68 -10.09
N PRO A 27 -5.40 -2.02 -8.82
CA PRO A 27 -6.23 -2.90 -8.01
C PRO A 27 -7.65 -2.39 -7.79
N VAL A 28 -7.83 -1.08 -7.59
CA VAL A 28 -9.16 -0.46 -7.45
C VAL A 28 -9.97 -0.60 -8.75
N VAL A 29 -9.35 -0.35 -9.90
CA VAL A 29 -9.99 -0.50 -11.21
C VAL A 29 -10.39 -1.95 -11.44
N PHE A 30 -9.50 -2.91 -11.17
CA PHE A 30 -9.82 -4.33 -11.30
C PHE A 30 -10.90 -4.76 -10.33
N TYR A 31 -10.85 -4.29 -9.07
CA TYR A 31 -11.94 -4.51 -8.11
C TYR A 31 -13.29 -4.11 -8.70
N LEU A 32 -13.42 -2.87 -9.16
CA LEU A 32 -14.67 -2.34 -9.72
C LEU A 32 -15.11 -3.05 -11.00
N LEU A 33 -14.15 -3.35 -11.88
CA LEU A 33 -14.41 -4.00 -13.16
C LEU A 33 -14.96 -5.41 -12.94
N PHE A 34 -14.22 -6.27 -12.23
CA PHE A 34 -14.62 -7.67 -12.06
C PHE A 34 -15.84 -7.85 -11.17
N THR A 35 -16.04 -6.99 -10.17
CA THR A 35 -17.27 -7.01 -9.36
C THR A 35 -18.50 -6.50 -10.12
N SER A 36 -18.35 -5.88 -11.28
CA SER A 36 -19.46 -5.34 -12.09
C SER A 36 -19.76 -6.16 -13.34
N ILE A 37 -18.76 -6.80 -13.96
CA ILE A 37 -18.98 -7.58 -15.19
C ILE A 37 -19.34 -9.05 -14.92
N LEU A 38 -18.95 -9.60 -13.75
CA LEU A 38 -19.19 -11.01 -13.46
C LEU A 38 -20.62 -11.20 -12.99
N ASP A 39 -21.40 -11.92 -13.80
CA ASP A 39 -22.75 -12.32 -13.42
C ASP A 39 -22.69 -13.64 -12.64
N MET A 40 -23.30 -13.65 -11.47
CA MET A 40 -23.27 -14.77 -10.53
C MET A 40 -24.53 -14.74 -9.66
N PRO A 41 -24.93 -15.86 -9.02
CA PRO A 41 -26.07 -15.85 -8.11
C PRO A 41 -25.89 -14.84 -6.98
N GLU A 42 -26.96 -14.18 -6.52
CA GLU A 42 -26.86 -13.12 -5.49
C GLU A 42 -26.14 -13.57 -4.21
N GLU A 43 -26.38 -14.81 -3.78
CA GLU A 43 -25.73 -15.40 -2.60
C GLU A 43 -24.21 -15.50 -2.75
N ALA A 44 -23.72 -15.68 -3.99
CA ALA A 44 -22.30 -15.76 -4.30
C ALA A 44 -21.65 -14.37 -4.48
N LYS A 45 -22.42 -13.35 -4.90
CA LYS A 45 -21.92 -11.98 -5.16
C LYS A 45 -21.23 -11.39 -3.93
N LEU A 46 -21.91 -11.40 -2.78
CA LEU A 46 -21.40 -10.80 -1.55
C LEU A 46 -20.10 -11.45 -1.08
N LYS A 47 -20.02 -12.78 -1.15
CA LYS A 47 -18.80 -13.53 -0.82
C LYS A 47 -17.66 -13.16 -1.76
N PHE A 48 -17.93 -13.16 -3.07
CA PHE A 48 -16.94 -12.80 -4.08
C PHE A 48 -16.44 -11.35 -3.88
N TYR A 49 -17.32 -10.38 -3.65
CA TYR A 49 -16.94 -8.98 -3.45
C TYR A 49 -16.00 -8.80 -2.26
N LYS A 50 -16.21 -9.57 -1.19
CA LYS A 50 -15.34 -9.55 -0.01
C LYS A 50 -14.00 -10.22 -0.27
N GLU A 51 -13.99 -11.44 -0.82
CA GLU A 51 -12.75 -12.17 -1.10
C GLU A 51 -11.88 -11.45 -2.13
N TYR A 52 -12.52 -10.89 -3.17
CA TYR A 52 -11.82 -10.15 -4.21
C TYR A 52 -11.23 -8.82 -3.69
N MET A 53 -11.89 -8.16 -2.74
CA MET A 53 -11.34 -7.00 -2.05
C MET A 53 -10.03 -7.35 -1.33
N TYR A 54 -9.98 -8.49 -0.63
CA TYR A 54 -8.75 -8.96 0.01
C TYR A 54 -7.66 -9.26 -1.01
N SER A 55 -7.98 -9.95 -2.11
CA SER A 55 -7.02 -10.25 -3.17
C SER A 55 -6.41 -8.97 -3.77
N MET A 56 -7.22 -7.95 -4.05
CA MET A 56 -6.75 -6.66 -4.58
C MET A 56 -5.92 -5.87 -3.57
N THR A 57 -6.27 -5.98 -2.28
CA THR A 57 -5.47 -5.40 -1.20
C THR A 57 -4.10 -6.07 -1.13
N VAL A 58 -4.04 -7.40 -1.06
CA VAL A 58 -2.79 -8.17 -1.05
C VAL A 58 -1.96 -7.88 -2.30
N PHE A 59 -2.58 -7.77 -3.47
CA PHE A 59 -1.89 -7.41 -4.70
C PHE A 59 -1.17 -6.04 -4.58
N SER A 60 -1.85 -5.04 -4.02
CA SER A 60 -1.25 -3.71 -3.79
C SER A 60 -0.06 -3.78 -2.82
N LEU A 61 -0.23 -4.51 -1.71
CA LEU A 61 0.80 -4.71 -0.69
C LEU A 61 2.04 -5.42 -1.26
N MET A 62 1.82 -6.48 -2.05
CA MET A 62 2.90 -7.19 -2.75
C MET A 62 3.62 -6.27 -3.73
N ASN A 63 2.90 -5.45 -4.49
CA ASN A 63 3.50 -4.50 -5.41
C ASN A 63 4.43 -3.49 -4.69
N PHE A 64 4.02 -3.00 -3.53
CA PHE A 64 4.88 -2.13 -2.72
C PHE A 64 6.14 -2.85 -2.23
N CYS A 65 6.04 -4.09 -1.77
CA CYS A 65 7.20 -4.87 -1.30
C CYS A 65 8.15 -5.27 -2.42
N LEU A 66 7.62 -5.73 -3.57
CA LEU A 66 8.40 -6.36 -4.62
C LEU A 66 8.93 -5.36 -5.65
N LEU A 67 8.22 -4.26 -5.86
CA LEU A 67 8.60 -3.26 -6.85
C LEU A 67 8.99 -1.94 -6.18
N SER A 68 8.08 -1.30 -5.44
CA SER A 68 8.32 0.06 -4.96
C SER A 68 9.49 0.15 -3.97
N PHE A 69 9.53 -0.75 -2.98
CA PHE A 69 10.57 -0.76 -1.95
C PHE A 69 11.99 -1.01 -2.50
N PRO A 70 12.27 -2.09 -3.25
CA PRO A 70 13.62 -2.32 -3.77
C PRO A 70 14.04 -1.25 -4.78
N LEU A 71 13.13 -0.75 -5.63
CA LEU A 71 13.43 0.32 -6.56
C LEU A 71 13.81 1.62 -5.84
N ASP A 72 13.13 1.98 -4.75
CA ASP A 72 13.48 3.16 -3.93
C ASP A 72 14.91 3.02 -3.34
N LEU A 73 15.27 1.83 -2.86
CA LEU A 73 16.63 1.56 -2.34
C LEU A 73 17.70 1.62 -3.42
N ILE A 74 17.41 1.06 -4.61
CA ILE A 74 18.33 1.07 -5.75
C ILE A 74 18.54 2.51 -6.24
N GLU A 75 17.46 3.28 -6.37
CA GLU A 75 17.51 4.68 -6.82
C GLU A 75 18.36 5.54 -5.86
N GLU A 76 18.16 5.39 -4.56
CA GLU A 76 18.94 6.11 -3.55
C GLU A 76 20.42 5.73 -3.54
N ARG A 77 20.73 4.46 -3.80
CA ARG A 77 22.11 4.00 -3.96
C ARG A 77 22.74 4.61 -5.21
N ASN A 78 22.04 4.60 -6.34
CA ASN A 78 22.51 5.15 -7.62
C ASN A 78 22.75 6.66 -7.56
N GLN A 79 21.89 7.40 -6.85
CA GLN A 79 22.04 8.85 -6.65
C GLN A 79 23.06 9.22 -5.55
N GLY A 80 23.67 8.22 -4.90
CA GLY A 80 24.59 8.40 -3.77
C GLY A 80 23.94 8.93 -2.49
N TRP A 81 22.61 8.96 -2.40
CA TRP A 81 21.86 9.43 -1.23
C TRP A 81 22.16 8.59 0.01
N TYR A 82 22.22 7.26 -0.15
CA TYR A 82 22.61 6.36 0.94
C TYR A 82 23.99 6.71 1.52
N LYS A 83 24.99 6.96 0.65
CA LYS A 83 26.35 7.33 1.09
C LYS A 83 26.32 8.65 1.88
N ARG A 84 25.57 9.65 1.42
CA ARG A 84 25.42 10.94 2.12
C ARG A 84 24.79 10.78 3.50
N LEU A 85 23.77 9.92 3.63
CA LEU A 85 23.12 9.64 4.91
C LEU A 85 24.07 8.95 5.91
N MET A 86 24.91 8.02 5.45
CA MET A 86 25.82 7.26 6.32
C MET A 86 27.01 8.08 6.87
N VAL A 87 27.24 9.30 6.37
CA VAL A 87 28.19 10.25 6.97
C VAL A 87 27.59 10.92 8.22
N THR A 88 26.27 10.88 8.38
CA THR A 88 25.59 11.35 9.59
C THR A 88 25.63 10.28 10.69
N PRO A 89 25.32 10.59 11.97
CA PRO A 89 25.29 9.60 13.04
C PRO A 89 24.09 8.63 12.97
N LEU A 90 23.53 8.41 11.78
CA LEU A 90 22.43 7.50 11.50
C LEU A 90 23.00 6.11 11.20
N SER A 91 22.56 5.08 11.93
CA SER A 91 23.02 3.72 11.67
C SER A 91 22.31 3.07 10.48
N SER A 92 22.97 2.10 9.83
CA SER A 92 22.36 1.32 8.74
C SER A 92 21.07 0.62 9.16
N PHE A 93 20.99 0.14 10.41
CA PHE A 93 19.77 -0.47 10.95
C PHE A 93 18.62 0.54 11.03
N GLN A 94 18.87 1.75 11.53
CA GLN A 94 17.86 2.81 11.60
C GLN A 94 17.37 3.23 10.22
N TYR A 95 18.24 3.24 9.21
CA TYR A 95 17.86 3.51 7.82
C TYR A 95 16.82 2.49 7.32
N TYR A 96 17.12 1.20 7.44
CA TYR A 96 16.19 0.15 6.99
C TYR A 96 14.90 0.13 7.79
N LEU A 97 14.97 0.36 9.11
CA LEU A 97 13.79 0.45 9.96
C LEU A 97 12.83 1.56 9.45
N VAL A 98 13.37 2.75 9.15
CA VAL A 98 12.57 3.86 8.61
C VAL A 98 12.00 3.53 7.23
N LYS A 99 12.75 2.87 6.36
CA LYS A 99 12.26 2.43 5.04
C LYS A 99 11.13 1.41 5.16
N ILE A 100 11.21 0.47 6.10
CA ILE A 100 10.13 -0.48 6.38
C ILE A 100 8.91 0.25 6.94
N SER A 101 9.09 1.15 7.92
CA SER A 101 7.98 1.94 8.47
C SER A 101 7.29 2.80 7.42
N LYS A 102 8.03 3.38 6.47
CA LYS A 102 7.48 4.09 5.31
C LYS A 102 6.58 3.17 4.47
N THR A 103 7.03 1.96 4.16
CA THR A 103 6.24 0.96 3.40
C THR A 103 4.97 0.58 4.17
N MET A 104 5.05 0.41 5.49
CA MET A 104 3.86 0.15 6.32
C MET A 104 2.85 1.31 6.26
N CYS A 105 3.30 2.56 6.16
CA CYS A 105 2.38 3.68 5.93
C CYS A 105 1.69 3.60 4.55
N GLN A 106 2.40 3.16 3.51
CA GLN A 106 1.80 2.94 2.19
C GLN A 106 0.76 1.82 2.22
N PHE A 107 0.99 0.79 3.02
CA PHE A 107 0.03 -0.30 3.24
C PHE A 107 -1.28 0.22 3.82
N ILE A 108 -1.19 1.01 4.90
CA ILE A 108 -2.36 1.61 5.55
C ILE A 108 -3.15 2.45 4.55
N ILE A 109 -2.48 3.27 3.74
CA ILE A 109 -3.14 4.09 2.71
C ILE A 109 -3.88 3.23 1.69
N ALA A 110 -3.26 2.16 1.19
CA ALA A 110 -3.89 1.28 0.21
C ALA A 110 -5.08 0.51 0.78
N ILE A 111 -4.94 -0.03 2.00
CA ILE A 111 -6.03 -0.72 2.71
C ILE A 111 -7.22 0.23 2.87
N ILE A 112 -6.99 1.44 3.39
CA ILE A 112 -8.07 2.44 3.57
C ILE A 112 -8.77 2.72 2.25
N ILE A 113 -8.04 2.95 1.16
CA ILE A 113 -8.64 3.30 -0.13
C ILE A 113 -9.47 2.14 -0.69
N ILE A 114 -8.90 0.93 -0.74
CA ILE A 114 -9.56 -0.24 -1.35
C ILE A 114 -10.81 -0.63 -0.54
N PHE A 115 -10.69 -0.66 0.79
CA PHE A 115 -11.83 -0.98 1.65
C PHE A 115 -12.92 0.09 1.57
N SER A 116 -12.54 1.37 1.47
CA SER A 116 -13.51 2.46 1.27
C SER A 116 -14.27 2.27 -0.05
N VAL A 117 -13.57 1.95 -1.15
CA VAL A 117 -14.22 1.70 -2.44
C VAL A 117 -15.17 0.49 -2.36
N ALA A 118 -14.74 -0.61 -1.73
CA ALA A 118 -15.56 -1.80 -1.57
C ALA A 118 -16.82 -1.53 -0.73
N HIS A 119 -16.68 -0.77 0.35
CA HIS A 119 -17.80 -0.42 1.22
C HIS A 119 -18.80 0.51 0.52
N PHE A 120 -18.36 1.60 -0.12
CA PHE A 120 -19.26 2.59 -0.70
C PHE A 120 -19.87 2.18 -2.04
N TYR A 121 -19.22 1.32 -2.83
CA TYR A 121 -19.67 1.00 -4.19
C TYR A 121 -20.40 -0.35 -4.31
N LYS A 122 -20.13 -1.30 -3.42
CA LYS A 122 -20.69 -2.66 -3.46
C LYS A 122 -21.36 -3.07 -2.16
N ASP A 123 -21.59 -2.13 -1.24
CA ASP A 123 -22.23 -2.33 0.06
C ASP A 123 -21.65 -3.53 0.83
N VAL A 124 -20.33 -3.70 0.77
CA VAL A 124 -19.66 -4.75 1.52
C VAL A 124 -19.75 -4.40 3.01
N HIS A 125 -20.71 -5.04 3.68
CA HIS A 125 -20.90 -4.91 5.12
C HIS A 125 -19.89 -5.79 5.85
N MET A 126 -18.91 -5.15 6.48
CA MET A 126 -17.99 -5.78 7.42
C MET A 126 -18.05 -5.02 8.73
N THR A 127 -18.22 -5.74 9.84
CA THR A 127 -18.12 -5.15 11.17
C THR A 127 -16.70 -4.65 11.42
N VAL A 128 -16.54 -3.58 12.22
CA VAL A 128 -15.23 -2.96 12.55
C VAL A 128 -14.23 -3.97 13.12
N PHE A 129 -14.71 -5.00 13.82
CA PHE A 129 -13.88 -6.11 14.28
C PHE A 129 -13.34 -6.96 13.11
N GLN A 130 -14.15 -7.26 12.10
CA GLN A 130 -13.66 -7.92 10.89
C GLN A 130 -12.68 -7.03 10.13
N TRP A 131 -12.86 -5.71 10.13
CA TRP A 131 -11.90 -4.78 9.52
C TRP A 131 -10.50 -4.88 10.13
N ILE A 132 -10.41 -4.87 11.47
CA ILE A 132 -9.12 -4.86 12.18
C ILE A 132 -8.44 -6.23 12.14
N PHE A 133 -9.20 -7.33 12.23
CA PHE A 133 -8.64 -8.69 12.27
C PHE A 133 -8.44 -9.33 10.89
N SER A 134 -8.93 -8.71 9.80
CA SER A 134 -8.70 -9.19 8.43
C SER A 134 -7.46 -8.60 7.75
N ALA A 135 -6.86 -7.56 8.36
CA ALA A 135 -5.59 -6.96 7.94
C ALA A 135 -4.40 -7.67 8.61
#